data_AF-E7BAR6-F1
#
_entry.id   AF-E7BAR6-F1
#
_cell.length_a   1.000
_cell.length_b   1.000
_cell.length_c   1.000
_cell.angle_alpha   90.00
_cell.angle_beta   90.00
_cell.angle_gamma   90.00
#
_symmetry.space_group_name_H-M   'P 1'
#
loop_
_entity.id
_entity.type
_entity.pdbx_description
1 polymer ?
#
loop_
_entity_poly.entity_id
_entity_poly.type
_entity_poly.pdbx_seq_one_letter_code
_entity_poly.pdbx_strand_id
1 'polypeptide(L)'
;MYDYAFVHLKFTVPAAVLLTAIAYPILNRIHLIQTGFLVVVAFTAALPWDAYLIKHKVWSYPPEAIVGPRLLGIPFEELFFFVIQTYITALVYILFNKPVLHALHLNNQQNPPAWMRVVKVTGQVVLVALSVWGWNAAQVHQETSYLGLILVWACPFLLAIWTLAGRFILSLPWYATVLPMFLPTFYLWAVDEFALHRGTWSIGSGTKLDFCLFGKLDIEEATFFLVTNMLIVGGMAAFDQYLAVIYAFPTLFPKVNRYPTTHMLLQSRLINTSRYDLERIEGLREAVERLRLKSRSFYLANSLFSGRLRIDLILLYSFCRLADDLVDDAKSRREVLSWTAKLNHFLDLHYKDADATEDPKKKAERIDAYIKTAFPPCAYQALHLLPTHILPPKPLYDLIKGFEMDSQFTFHGTSDSTDLQYPIADDKDLENYAIYVAGTVGELCIALIIYHCLPDMSDTQKRELETAACRMGIALQYVNIARDIVVDARIGRVYLPTTWLKTRRKG
;
A
#
# COMPACT_ATOMS: atom_id res chain seq x y z
N MET A 1 43.76 8.11 3.38
CA MET A 1 44.04 6.73 3.87
C MET A 1 42.74 6.23 4.47
N TYR A 2 42.13 5.21 3.84
CA TYR A 2 40.76 4.73 4.04
C TYR A 2 39.64 5.61 3.46
N ASP A 3 39.90 6.24 2.31
CA ASP A 3 38.93 7.15 1.70
C ASP A 3 37.62 6.46 1.30
N TYR A 4 37.62 5.15 0.98
CA TYR A 4 36.38 4.47 0.60
C TYR A 4 35.43 4.26 1.80
N ALA A 5 35.95 3.73 2.91
CA ALA A 5 35.18 3.61 4.14
C ALA A 5 34.68 4.98 4.65
N PHE A 6 35.49 6.04 4.47
CA PHE A 6 35.09 7.40 4.82
C PHE A 6 33.95 7.94 3.95
N VAL A 7 33.92 7.61 2.65
CA VAL A 7 32.79 7.92 1.77
C VAL A 7 31.50 7.30 2.32
N HIS A 8 31.53 6.04 2.74
CA HIS A 8 30.36 5.41 3.33
C HIS A 8 29.93 6.06 4.64
N LEU A 9 30.86 6.26 5.58
CA LEU A 9 30.59 6.87 6.87
C LEU A 9 30.03 8.29 6.76
N LYS A 10 30.45 9.04 5.74
CA LYS A 10 30.04 10.43 5.56
C LYS A 10 28.76 10.59 4.73
N PHE A 11 28.54 9.73 3.73
CA PHE A 11 27.47 9.93 2.75
C PHE A 11 26.42 8.82 2.75
N THR A 12 26.80 7.54 2.62
CA THR A 12 25.78 6.48 2.44
C THR A 12 25.16 6.06 3.77
N VAL A 13 25.95 5.91 4.84
CA VAL A 13 25.43 5.52 6.17
C VAL A 13 24.51 6.58 6.76
N PRO A 14 24.86 7.89 6.77
CA PRO A 14 23.95 8.91 7.29
C PRO A 14 22.65 9.01 6.49
N ALA A 15 22.70 8.88 5.16
CA ALA A 15 21.50 8.86 4.31
C ALA A 15 20.61 7.66 4.64
N ALA A 16 21.18 6.46 4.78
CA ALA A 16 20.45 5.27 5.21
C ALA A 16 19.80 5.48 6.59
N VAL A 17 20.54 5.96 7.59
CA VAL A 17 20.01 6.20 8.94
C VAL A 17 18.86 7.20 8.93
N LEU A 18 19.00 8.31 8.19
CA LEU A 18 17.95 9.32 8.07
C LEU A 18 16.70 8.73 7.40
N LEU A 19 16.85 8.03 6.28
CA LEU A 19 15.73 7.38 5.59
C LEU A 19 15.08 6.31 6.46
N THR A 20 15.84 5.54 7.24
CA THR A 20 15.31 4.59 8.21
C THR A 20 14.48 5.29 9.27
N ALA A 21 14.95 6.41 9.81
CA ALA A 21 14.20 7.19 10.81
C ALA A 21 12.88 7.73 10.25
N ILE A 22 12.88 8.23 9.01
CA ILE A 22 11.67 8.70 8.32
C ILE A 22 10.71 7.53 8.04
N ALA A 23 11.22 6.40 7.56
CA ALA A 23 10.41 5.24 7.20
C ALA A 23 9.98 4.41 8.41
N TYR A 24 10.62 4.55 9.57
CA TYR A 24 10.41 3.72 10.76
C TYR A 24 8.93 3.45 11.11
N PRO A 25 8.03 4.46 11.10
CA PRO A 25 6.62 4.24 11.46
C PRO A 25 5.85 3.32 10.50
N ILE A 26 6.35 3.15 9.27
CA ILE A 26 5.69 2.36 8.22
C ILE A 26 6.43 1.08 7.87
N LEU A 27 7.65 0.88 8.41
CA LEU A 27 8.43 -0.33 8.16
C LEU A 27 7.78 -1.53 8.84
N ASN A 28 7.76 -2.66 8.12
CA ASN A 28 7.24 -3.93 8.61
C ASN A 28 8.17 -5.08 8.17
N ARG A 29 7.90 -6.29 8.67
CA ARG A 29 8.75 -7.46 8.35
C ARG A 29 8.77 -7.82 6.86
N ILE A 30 7.71 -7.53 6.10
CA ILE A 30 7.71 -7.77 4.65
C ILE A 30 8.74 -6.89 3.96
N HIS A 31 8.84 -5.61 4.34
CA HIS A 31 9.86 -4.73 3.77
C HIS A 31 11.29 -5.23 4.06
N LEU A 32 11.52 -5.79 5.25
CA LEU A 32 12.81 -6.42 5.59
C LEU A 32 13.08 -7.66 4.74
N ILE A 33 12.08 -8.52 4.54
CA ILE A 33 12.19 -9.72 3.69
C ILE A 33 12.44 -9.32 2.23
N GLN A 34 11.71 -8.34 1.71
CA GLN A 34 11.87 -7.81 0.35
C GLN A 34 13.28 -7.26 0.13
N THR A 35 13.73 -6.39 1.03
CA THR A 35 15.05 -5.75 0.92
C THR A 35 16.16 -6.78 1.09
N GLY A 36 16.05 -7.67 2.07
CA GLY A 36 17.01 -8.76 2.28
C GLY A 36 17.09 -9.71 1.08
N PHE A 37 15.95 -10.06 0.47
CA PHE A 37 15.91 -10.85 -0.76
C PHE A 37 16.65 -10.15 -1.91
N LEU A 38 16.42 -8.85 -2.11
CA LEU A 38 17.13 -8.10 -3.15
C LEU A 38 18.62 -7.95 -2.88
N VAL A 39 19.04 -7.84 -1.62
CA VAL A 39 20.47 -7.87 -1.26
C VAL A 39 21.09 -9.21 -1.64
N VAL A 40 20.42 -10.33 -1.35
CA VAL A 40 20.90 -11.67 -1.79
C VAL A 40 20.99 -11.74 -3.31
N VAL A 41 19.96 -11.26 -4.03
CA VAL A 41 19.98 -11.21 -5.50
C VAL A 41 21.15 -10.36 -6.00
N ALA A 42 21.39 -9.17 -5.41
CA ALA A 42 22.50 -8.30 -5.76
C ALA A 42 23.85 -9.01 -5.60
N PHE A 43 24.09 -9.69 -4.48
CA PHE A 43 25.31 -10.50 -4.31
C PHE A 43 25.43 -11.61 -5.34
N THR A 44 24.36 -12.36 -5.60
CA THR A 44 24.42 -13.46 -6.58
C THR A 44 24.66 -12.99 -8.02
N ALA A 45 24.14 -11.81 -8.37
CA ALA A 45 24.20 -11.27 -9.72
C ALA A 45 25.44 -10.41 -9.97
N ALA A 46 25.84 -9.56 -9.02
CA ALA A 46 26.93 -8.60 -9.17
C ALA A 46 28.29 -9.21 -8.82
N LEU A 47 28.39 -10.08 -7.81
CA LEU A 47 29.68 -10.59 -7.33
C LEU A 47 30.55 -11.23 -8.45
N PRO A 48 30.02 -12.10 -9.34
CA PRO A 48 30.84 -12.65 -10.42
C PRO A 48 31.24 -11.61 -11.48
N TRP A 49 30.40 -10.60 -11.71
CA TRP A 49 30.61 -9.54 -12.67
C TRP A 49 31.66 -8.53 -12.18
N ASP A 50 31.58 -8.08 -10.94
CA ASP A 50 32.58 -7.24 -10.28
C ASP A 50 33.96 -7.91 -10.26
N ALA A 51 34.01 -9.19 -9.88
CA ALA A 51 35.25 -9.96 -9.86
C ALA A 51 35.87 -10.04 -11.27
N TYR A 52 35.04 -10.12 -12.31
CA TYR A 52 35.49 -10.07 -13.70
C TYR A 52 36.07 -8.69 -14.07
N LEU A 53 35.40 -7.59 -13.70
CA LEU A 53 35.89 -6.22 -13.97
C LEU A 53 37.26 -5.96 -13.34
N ILE A 54 37.43 -6.34 -12.08
CA ILE A 54 38.69 -6.17 -11.35
C ILE A 54 39.79 -7.03 -11.99
N LYS A 55 39.48 -8.28 -12.34
CA LYS A 55 40.45 -9.18 -12.99
C LYS A 55 40.95 -8.63 -14.34
N HIS A 56 40.09 -7.94 -15.10
CA HIS A 56 40.43 -7.35 -16.39
C HIS A 56 40.89 -5.89 -16.29
N LYS A 57 41.14 -5.39 -15.07
CA LYS A 57 41.62 -4.02 -14.79
C LYS A 57 40.71 -2.91 -15.31
N VAL A 58 39.42 -3.20 -15.51
CA VAL A 58 38.40 -2.17 -15.77
C VAL A 58 38.23 -1.32 -14.52
N TRP A 59 38.22 -1.97 -13.35
CA TRP A 59 38.26 -1.32 -12.05
C TRP A 59 39.59 -1.55 -11.35
N SER A 60 40.09 -0.50 -10.70
CA SER A 60 41.29 -0.56 -9.89
C SER A 60 41.11 0.27 -8.62
N TYR A 61 41.60 -0.27 -7.52
CA TYR A 61 41.51 0.36 -6.21
C TYR A 61 42.91 0.53 -5.61
N PRO A 62 43.32 1.75 -5.24
CA PRO A 62 44.58 1.99 -4.56
C PRO A 62 44.63 1.24 -3.21
N PRO A 63 45.74 0.56 -2.87
CA PRO A 63 45.87 -0.16 -1.60
C PRO A 63 45.58 0.71 -0.36
N GLU A 64 45.95 1.99 -0.43
CA GLU A 64 45.75 2.99 0.63
C GLU A 64 44.31 3.50 0.79
N ALA A 65 43.44 3.23 -0.20
CA ALA A 65 42.04 3.64 -0.18
C ALA A 65 41.11 2.62 0.52
N ILE A 66 41.58 1.37 0.69
CA ILE A 66 40.82 0.23 1.21
C ILE A 66 41.29 -0.15 2.62
N VAL A 67 40.35 -0.50 3.50
CA VAL A 67 40.59 -0.91 4.90
C VAL A 67 40.75 -2.43 5.02
N GLY A 68 39.99 -3.21 4.24
CA GLY A 68 39.68 -4.61 4.56
C GLY A 68 40.22 -5.70 3.62
N PRO A 69 39.94 -6.98 3.96
CA PRO A 69 40.24 -8.12 3.09
C PRO A 69 39.39 -8.08 1.81
N ARG A 70 39.89 -8.72 0.74
CA ARG A 70 39.19 -8.82 -0.55
C ARG A 70 38.49 -10.17 -0.69
N LEU A 71 37.25 -10.17 -1.18
CA LEU A 71 36.54 -11.38 -1.60
C LEU A 71 36.56 -11.46 -3.12
N LEU A 72 37.16 -12.50 -3.71
CA LEU A 72 37.33 -12.62 -5.17
C LEU A 72 37.99 -11.39 -5.82
N GLY A 73 38.82 -10.66 -5.07
CA GLY A 73 39.46 -9.41 -5.52
C GLY A 73 38.66 -8.13 -5.22
N ILE A 74 37.41 -8.25 -4.79
CA ILE A 74 36.49 -7.14 -4.50
C ILE A 74 36.73 -6.65 -3.06
N PRO A 75 36.93 -5.34 -2.83
CA PRO A 75 37.04 -4.75 -1.49
C PRO A 75 35.78 -4.93 -0.66
N PHE A 76 35.91 -5.00 0.67
CA PHE A 76 34.76 -5.18 1.56
C PHE A 76 33.80 -3.99 1.52
N GLU A 77 34.33 -2.80 1.27
CA GLU A 77 33.59 -1.55 1.06
C GLU A 77 32.66 -1.64 -0.15
N GLU A 78 33.12 -2.27 -1.24
CA GLU A 78 32.29 -2.51 -2.42
C GLU A 78 31.18 -3.53 -2.15
N LEU A 79 31.49 -4.61 -1.41
CA LEU A 79 30.47 -5.55 -0.95
C LEU A 79 29.43 -4.87 -0.03
N PHE A 80 29.88 -3.93 0.79
CA PHE A 80 28.99 -3.10 1.60
C PHE A 80 28.17 -2.13 0.74
N PHE A 81 28.75 -1.61 -0.34
CA PHE A 81 28.06 -0.77 -1.31
C PHE A 81 26.83 -1.48 -1.90
N PHE A 82 26.95 -2.77 -2.26
CA PHE A 82 25.81 -3.58 -2.73
C PHE A 82 24.64 -3.55 -1.74
N VAL A 83 24.94 -3.65 -0.44
CA VAL A 83 23.94 -3.66 0.62
C VAL A 83 23.35 -2.28 0.81
N ILE A 84 24.18 -1.25 0.97
CA ILE A 84 23.73 0.09 1.36
C ILE A 84 22.97 0.76 0.21
N GLN A 85 23.37 0.56 -1.04
CA GLN A 85 22.62 1.05 -2.20
C GLN A 85 21.25 0.38 -2.27
N THR A 86 21.21 -0.96 -2.21
CA THR A 86 19.95 -1.71 -2.23
C THR A 86 19.02 -1.25 -1.11
N TYR A 87 19.56 -1.05 0.09
CA TYR A 87 18.81 -0.60 1.24
C TYR A 87 18.25 0.83 1.08
N ILE A 88 19.08 1.79 0.67
CA ILE A 88 18.66 3.18 0.44
C ILE A 88 17.57 3.25 -0.63
N THR A 89 17.80 2.61 -1.78
CA THR A 89 16.84 2.61 -2.89
C THR A 89 15.54 1.91 -2.51
N ALA A 90 15.59 0.81 -1.75
CA ALA A 90 14.40 0.15 -1.22
C ALA A 90 13.62 1.06 -0.25
N LEU A 91 14.30 1.79 0.65
CA LEU A 91 13.65 2.74 1.57
C LEU A 91 12.93 3.87 0.82
N VAL A 92 13.59 4.46 -0.19
CA VAL A 92 12.96 5.48 -1.04
C VAL A 92 11.72 4.89 -1.74
N TYR A 93 11.85 3.69 -2.32
CA TYR A 93 10.72 3.00 -2.94
C TYR A 93 9.55 2.78 -1.97
N ILE A 94 9.81 2.30 -0.75
CA ILE A 94 8.80 2.06 0.29
C ILE A 94 8.05 3.35 0.64
N LEU A 95 8.76 4.47 0.80
CA LEU A 95 8.17 5.77 1.13
C LEU A 95 7.19 6.24 0.06
N PHE A 96 7.57 6.16 -1.22
CA PHE A 96 6.71 6.56 -2.33
C PHE A 96 5.57 5.58 -2.63
N ASN A 97 5.73 4.29 -2.29
CA ASN A 97 4.70 3.26 -2.53
C ASN A 97 3.71 3.08 -1.37
N LYS A 98 4.01 3.59 -0.17
CA LYS A 98 3.10 3.47 0.98
C LYS A 98 1.66 3.93 0.71
N PRO A 99 1.41 5.11 0.09
CA PRO A 99 0.04 5.55 -0.18
C PRO A 99 -0.65 4.71 -1.28
N VAL A 100 0.11 4.04 -2.14
CA VAL A 100 -0.42 3.25 -3.25
C VAL A 100 -1.08 1.98 -2.73
N LEU A 101 -2.29 1.69 -3.20
CA LEU A 101 -2.94 0.39 -2.99
C LEU A 101 -2.69 -0.48 -4.22
N HIS A 102 -1.64 -1.29 -4.17
CA HIS A 102 -1.19 -2.12 -5.31
C HIS A 102 -2.27 -3.03 -5.90
N ALA A 103 -3.26 -3.45 -5.12
CA ALA A 103 -4.39 -4.25 -5.60
C ALA A 103 -5.16 -3.57 -6.76
N LEU A 104 -5.28 -2.24 -6.76
CA LEU A 104 -5.99 -1.48 -7.81
C LEU A 104 -5.26 -1.47 -9.17
N HIS A 105 -3.99 -1.85 -9.15
CA HIS A 105 -3.10 -1.86 -10.30
C HIS A 105 -2.96 -3.28 -10.90
N LEU A 106 -3.63 -4.26 -10.29
CA LEU A 106 -3.81 -5.59 -10.84
C LEU A 106 -4.86 -5.52 -11.95
N ASN A 107 -4.39 -5.48 -13.19
CA ASN A 107 -5.26 -5.53 -14.34
C ASN A 107 -5.34 -6.95 -14.91
N ASN A 108 -6.45 -7.29 -15.54
CA ASN A 108 -6.52 -8.50 -16.34
C ASN A 108 -5.48 -8.40 -17.45
N GLN A 109 -4.47 -9.26 -17.45
CA GLN A 109 -3.48 -9.32 -18.52
C GLN A 109 -4.10 -9.78 -19.86
N GLN A 110 -5.40 -10.10 -19.92
CA GLN A 110 -6.09 -10.46 -21.16
C GLN A 110 -6.28 -9.27 -22.11
N ASN A 111 -6.72 -8.08 -21.63
CA ASN A 111 -7.00 -6.91 -22.48
C ASN A 111 -6.40 -5.60 -21.94
N PRO A 112 -5.05 -5.47 -21.87
CA PRO A 112 -4.44 -4.19 -21.50
C PRO A 112 -4.76 -3.11 -22.56
N PRO A 113 -4.78 -1.82 -22.18
CA PRO A 113 -4.81 -0.73 -23.14
C PRO A 113 -3.75 -0.90 -24.22
N ALA A 114 -4.07 -0.55 -25.48
CA ALA A 114 -3.18 -0.78 -26.62
C ALA A 114 -1.79 -0.17 -26.41
N TRP A 115 -1.72 1.05 -25.85
CA TRP A 115 -0.46 1.73 -25.55
C TRP A 115 0.43 0.93 -24.60
N MET A 116 -0.13 0.28 -23.57
CA MET A 116 0.63 -0.49 -22.58
C MET A 116 1.22 -1.76 -23.21
N ARG A 117 0.51 -2.37 -24.16
CA ARG A 117 1.02 -3.50 -24.94
C ARG A 117 2.19 -3.05 -25.81
N VAL A 118 2.05 -1.93 -26.53
CA VAL A 118 3.11 -1.36 -27.37
C VAL A 118 4.34 -1.03 -26.52
N VAL A 119 4.18 -0.25 -25.46
CA VAL A 119 5.30 0.14 -24.57
C VAL A 119 5.99 -1.07 -23.95
N LYS A 120 5.23 -2.10 -23.54
CA LYS A 120 5.84 -3.35 -23.04
C LYS A 120 6.72 -4.00 -24.10
N VAL A 121 6.17 -4.26 -25.30
CA VAL A 121 6.90 -4.95 -26.39
C VAL A 121 8.09 -4.11 -26.86
N THR A 122 7.91 -2.81 -27.06
CA THR A 122 9.00 -1.88 -27.40
C THR A 122 10.09 -1.94 -26.35
N GLY A 123 9.76 -1.90 -25.05
CA GLY A 123 10.74 -2.05 -23.97
C GLY A 123 11.49 -3.38 -24.02
N GLN A 124 10.82 -4.49 -24.34
CA GLN A 124 11.47 -5.80 -24.52
C GLN A 124 12.45 -5.78 -25.69
N VAL A 125 12.03 -5.23 -26.85
CA VAL A 125 12.89 -5.10 -28.04
C VAL A 125 14.11 -4.23 -27.75
N VAL A 126 13.92 -3.10 -27.08
CA VAL A 126 15.00 -2.18 -26.69
C VAL A 126 15.98 -2.89 -25.75
N LEU A 127 15.51 -3.60 -24.73
CA LEU A 127 16.38 -4.31 -23.78
C LEU A 127 17.17 -5.46 -24.46
N VAL A 128 16.55 -6.17 -25.41
CA VAL A 128 17.26 -7.18 -26.23
C VAL A 128 18.32 -6.51 -27.10
N ALA A 129 17.96 -5.41 -27.79
CA ALA A 129 18.90 -4.67 -28.63
C ALA A 129 20.09 -4.12 -27.83
N LEU A 130 19.85 -3.57 -26.63
CA LEU A 130 20.90 -3.12 -25.72
C LEU A 130 21.77 -4.26 -25.20
N SER A 131 21.20 -5.44 -24.96
CA SER A 131 21.97 -6.63 -24.56
C SER A 131 22.91 -7.09 -25.69
N VAL A 132 22.41 -7.13 -26.93
CA VAL A 132 23.22 -7.50 -28.12
C VAL A 132 24.28 -6.45 -28.40
N TRP A 133 23.92 -5.17 -28.32
CA TRP A 133 24.87 -4.07 -28.49
C TRP A 133 25.92 -4.11 -27.39
N GLY A 134 25.53 -4.32 -26.14
CA GLY A 134 26.44 -4.44 -25.00
C GLY A 134 27.44 -5.59 -25.17
N TRP A 135 26.98 -6.75 -25.65
CA TRP A 135 27.86 -7.87 -25.99
C TRP A 135 28.89 -7.49 -27.07
N ASN A 136 28.47 -6.82 -28.14
CA ASN A 136 29.39 -6.38 -29.20
C ASN A 136 30.36 -5.30 -28.70
N ALA A 137 29.87 -4.32 -27.94
CA ALA A 137 30.67 -3.26 -27.34
C ALA A 137 31.73 -3.80 -26.35
N ALA A 138 31.42 -4.87 -25.63
CA ALA A 138 32.34 -5.56 -24.73
C ALA A 138 33.46 -6.34 -25.45
N GLN A 139 33.27 -6.70 -26.73
CA GLN A 139 34.18 -7.58 -27.48
C GLN A 139 35.00 -6.85 -28.55
N VAL A 140 34.45 -5.80 -29.17
CA VAL A 140 35.00 -5.21 -30.40
C VAL A 140 35.92 -4.02 -30.13
N HIS A 141 35.57 -3.14 -29.18
CA HIS A 141 36.35 -1.94 -28.89
C HIS A 141 36.73 -1.89 -27.41
N GLN A 142 38.02 -1.67 -27.15
CA GLN A 142 38.54 -1.56 -25.78
C GLN A 142 37.85 -0.39 -25.06
N GLU A 143 37.67 0.75 -25.74
CA GLU A 143 37.04 1.97 -25.20
C GLU A 143 35.55 1.81 -24.83
N THR A 144 34.81 0.91 -25.46
CA THR A 144 33.39 0.67 -25.12
C THR A 144 33.20 -0.51 -24.17
N SER A 145 34.30 -1.13 -23.73
CA SER A 145 34.24 -2.39 -23.02
C SER A 145 33.49 -2.27 -21.70
N TYR A 146 33.69 -1.19 -20.95
CA TYR A 146 33.01 -1.03 -19.67
C TYR A 146 31.50 -0.85 -19.82
N LEU A 147 31.06 0.05 -20.70
CA LEU A 147 29.63 0.25 -20.99
C LEU A 147 28.98 -1.03 -21.53
N GLY A 148 29.68 -1.76 -22.39
CA GLY A 148 29.22 -3.03 -22.92
C GLY A 148 28.99 -4.07 -21.84
N LEU A 149 29.92 -4.17 -20.88
CA LEU A 149 29.83 -5.07 -19.74
C LEU A 149 28.68 -4.73 -18.78
N ILE A 150 28.35 -3.45 -18.59
CA ILE A 150 27.18 -3.03 -17.81
C ILE A 150 25.90 -3.51 -18.49
N LEU A 151 25.74 -3.22 -19.79
CA LEU A 151 24.50 -3.53 -20.51
C LEU A 151 24.27 -5.02 -20.69
N VAL A 152 25.31 -5.79 -21.03
CA VAL A 152 25.19 -7.24 -21.22
C VAL A 152 24.84 -7.96 -19.92
N TRP A 153 25.22 -7.40 -18.77
CA TRP A 153 24.87 -7.92 -17.45
C TRP A 153 23.46 -7.50 -17.04
N ALA A 154 23.15 -6.20 -17.06
CA ALA A 154 21.94 -5.69 -16.46
C ALA A 154 20.68 -5.82 -17.35
N CYS A 155 20.81 -5.65 -18.66
CA CYS A 155 19.66 -5.69 -19.57
C CYS A 155 18.92 -7.02 -19.56
N PRO A 156 19.56 -8.21 -19.43
CA PRO A 156 18.86 -9.47 -19.23
C PRO A 156 17.99 -9.52 -17.96
N PHE A 157 18.48 -9.00 -16.83
CA PHE A 157 17.69 -8.93 -15.59
C PHE A 157 16.53 -7.94 -15.73
N LEU A 158 16.78 -6.76 -16.31
CA LEU A 158 15.73 -5.78 -16.60
C LEU A 158 14.68 -6.36 -17.57
N LEU A 159 15.09 -7.13 -18.58
CA LEU A 159 14.20 -7.81 -19.50
C LEU A 159 13.33 -8.84 -18.79
N ALA A 160 13.90 -9.62 -17.87
CA ALA A 160 13.15 -10.57 -17.05
C ALA A 160 12.10 -9.83 -16.21
N ILE A 161 12.51 -8.80 -15.44
CA ILE A 161 11.62 -7.98 -14.62
C ILE A 161 10.51 -7.34 -15.48
N TRP A 162 10.87 -6.72 -16.61
CA TRP A 162 9.93 -6.06 -17.51
C TRP A 162 8.95 -7.03 -18.16
N THR A 163 9.40 -8.23 -18.49
CA THR A 163 8.55 -9.29 -19.05
C THR A 163 7.54 -9.77 -18.01
N LEU A 164 7.97 -9.95 -16.76
CA LEU A 164 7.16 -10.46 -15.66
C LEU A 164 6.20 -9.42 -15.08
N ALA A 165 6.70 -8.20 -14.83
CA ALA A 165 6.03 -7.16 -14.07
C ALA A 165 5.82 -5.84 -14.82
N GLY A 166 6.27 -5.71 -16.08
CA GLY A 166 6.21 -4.44 -16.81
C GLY A 166 4.81 -3.83 -16.93
N ARG A 167 3.75 -4.66 -17.05
CA ARG A 167 2.36 -4.13 -17.08
C ARG A 167 1.92 -3.55 -15.74
N PHE A 168 2.35 -4.17 -14.65
CA PHE A 168 2.08 -3.69 -13.30
C PHE A 168 2.88 -2.42 -13.03
N ILE A 169 4.16 -2.39 -13.38
CA ILE A 169 5.02 -1.20 -13.29
C ILE A 169 4.41 -0.02 -14.08
N LEU A 170 3.90 -0.27 -15.28
CA LEU A 170 3.26 0.74 -16.13
C LEU A 170 1.88 1.20 -15.62
N SER A 171 1.21 0.41 -14.78
CA SER A 171 -0.07 0.81 -14.19
C SER A 171 0.10 1.60 -12.90
N LEU A 172 1.26 1.51 -12.23
CA LEU A 172 1.58 2.29 -11.04
C LEU A 172 1.69 3.79 -11.36
N PRO A 173 1.43 4.68 -10.38
CA PRO A 173 1.72 6.10 -10.54
C PRO A 173 3.22 6.31 -10.84
N TRP A 174 3.55 7.20 -11.77
CA TRP A 174 4.94 7.42 -12.21
C TRP A 174 5.88 7.74 -11.04
N TYR A 175 5.41 8.49 -10.03
CA TYR A 175 6.21 8.86 -8.87
C TYR A 175 6.61 7.66 -7.99
N ALA A 176 5.88 6.54 -8.07
CA ALA A 176 6.14 5.34 -7.28
C ALA A 176 7.28 4.49 -7.85
N THR A 177 7.68 4.74 -9.11
CA THR A 177 8.73 3.98 -9.80
C THR A 177 9.87 4.89 -10.25
N VAL A 178 9.56 6.02 -10.91
CA VAL A 178 10.57 6.95 -11.45
C VAL A 178 11.35 7.65 -10.33
N LEU A 179 10.68 8.23 -9.32
CA LEU A 179 11.39 8.96 -8.26
C LEU A 179 12.32 8.03 -7.44
N PRO A 180 11.90 6.82 -7.05
CA PRO A 180 12.80 5.85 -6.42
C PRO A 180 13.98 5.39 -7.29
N MET A 181 13.88 5.48 -8.62
CA MET A 181 15.02 5.21 -9.49
C MET A 181 15.98 6.41 -9.49
N PHE A 182 15.48 7.61 -9.76
CA PHE A 182 16.32 8.78 -10.03
C PHE A 182 16.87 9.46 -8.79
N LEU A 183 16.12 9.54 -7.68
CA LEU A 183 16.58 10.20 -6.45
C LEU A 183 17.86 9.58 -5.88
N PRO A 184 17.94 8.26 -5.62
CA PRO A 184 19.19 7.65 -5.18
C PRO A 184 20.26 7.69 -6.27
N THR A 185 19.90 7.61 -7.57
CA THR A 185 20.89 7.74 -8.66
C THR A 185 21.57 9.10 -8.64
N PHE A 186 20.82 10.20 -8.60
CA PHE A 186 21.40 11.55 -8.55
C PHE A 186 22.19 11.80 -7.27
N TYR A 187 21.74 11.25 -6.14
CA TYR A 187 22.50 11.32 -4.90
C TYR A 187 23.85 10.58 -5.03
N LEU A 188 23.84 9.36 -5.56
CA LEU A 188 25.05 8.55 -5.73
C LEU A 188 25.99 9.14 -6.78
N TRP A 189 25.48 9.75 -7.85
CA TRP A 189 26.31 10.50 -8.80
C TRP A 189 27.11 11.62 -8.11
N ALA A 190 26.47 12.39 -7.22
CA ALA A 190 27.15 13.45 -6.49
C ALA A 190 28.18 12.91 -5.48
N VAL A 191 27.88 11.78 -4.84
CA VAL A 191 28.80 11.11 -3.90
C VAL A 191 30.01 10.53 -4.65
N ASP A 192 29.78 9.94 -5.81
CA ASP A 192 30.83 9.27 -6.58
C ASP A 192 31.73 10.25 -7.32
N GLU A 193 31.18 11.35 -7.87
CA GLU A 193 31.98 12.49 -8.38
C GLU A 193 33.00 12.96 -7.32
N PHE A 194 32.58 13.05 -6.06
CA PHE A 194 33.45 13.41 -4.94
C PHE A 194 34.50 12.33 -4.63
N ALA A 195 34.13 11.05 -4.72
CA ALA A 195 35.04 9.92 -4.49
C ALA A 195 36.11 9.83 -5.60
N LEU A 196 35.71 9.97 -6.87
CA LEU A 196 36.61 10.02 -8.03
C LEU A 196 37.55 11.24 -7.96
N HIS A 197 37.07 12.39 -7.49
CA HIS A 197 37.93 13.56 -7.29
C HIS A 197 39.05 13.28 -6.27
N ARG A 198 38.81 12.42 -5.28
CA ARG A 198 39.78 12.02 -4.25
C ARG A 198 40.66 10.84 -4.66
N GLY A 199 40.40 10.22 -5.81
CA GLY A 199 41.12 9.03 -6.25
C GLY A 199 40.83 7.80 -5.39
N THR A 200 39.65 7.73 -4.76
CA THR A 200 39.23 6.58 -3.94
C THR A 200 39.26 5.27 -4.74
N TRP A 201 38.91 5.35 -6.01
CA TRP A 201 39.01 4.29 -6.99
C TRP A 201 39.11 4.91 -8.40
N SER A 202 39.47 4.13 -9.41
CA SER A 202 39.65 4.61 -10.77
C SER A 202 39.21 3.59 -11.82
N ILE A 203 38.67 4.10 -12.93
CA ILE A 203 38.39 3.30 -14.13
C ILE A 203 39.65 3.22 -15.00
N GLY A 204 39.92 2.04 -15.55
CA GLY A 204 41.04 1.79 -16.45
C GLY A 204 41.05 2.75 -17.65
N SER A 205 42.23 3.31 -17.95
CA SER A 205 42.42 4.14 -19.14
C SER A 205 42.23 3.30 -20.41
N GLY A 206 41.44 3.80 -21.37
CA GLY A 206 41.17 3.09 -22.62
C GLY A 206 40.09 1.99 -22.53
N THR A 207 39.40 1.86 -21.40
CA THR A 207 38.23 0.96 -21.26
C THR A 207 36.89 1.69 -21.26
N LYS A 208 36.91 3.01 -21.44
CA LYS A 208 35.78 3.93 -21.30
C LYS A 208 35.74 4.93 -22.47
N LEU A 209 34.59 5.58 -22.66
CA LEU A 209 34.30 6.56 -23.71
C LEU A 209 34.92 7.94 -23.46
N ASP A 210 35.57 8.15 -22.31
CA ASP A 210 36.16 9.42 -21.87
C ASP A 210 35.18 10.61 -21.86
N PHE A 211 33.87 10.33 -21.74
CA PHE A 211 32.82 11.33 -21.56
C PHE A 211 32.40 11.40 -20.10
N CYS A 212 32.69 12.53 -19.44
CA CYS A 212 32.38 12.77 -18.03
C CYS A 212 31.18 13.71 -17.86
N LEU A 213 30.30 13.38 -16.91
CA LEU A 213 29.31 14.29 -16.33
C LEU A 213 29.96 15.05 -15.16
N PHE A 214 29.57 16.32 -14.97
CA PHE A 214 29.94 17.18 -13.82
C PHE A 214 31.44 17.38 -13.53
N GLY A 215 32.33 16.78 -14.30
CA GLY A 215 33.78 16.96 -14.22
C GLY A 215 34.54 15.65 -14.36
N LYS A 216 34.25 14.67 -13.50
CA LYS A 216 35.00 13.40 -13.39
C LYS A 216 34.15 12.13 -13.41
N LEU A 217 32.82 12.22 -13.24
CA LEU A 217 31.94 11.06 -13.26
C LEU A 217 31.77 10.56 -14.69
N ASP A 218 32.42 9.45 -14.99
CA ASP A 218 32.29 8.81 -16.29
C ASP A 218 30.83 8.39 -16.59
N ILE A 219 30.41 8.51 -17.84
CA ILE A 219 29.03 8.20 -18.26
C ILE A 219 28.65 6.75 -18.01
N GLU A 220 29.62 5.85 -18.06
CA GLU A 220 29.46 4.44 -17.73
C GLU A 220 29.07 4.26 -16.27
N GLU A 221 29.73 4.98 -15.36
CA GLU A 221 29.44 4.93 -13.93
C GLU A 221 28.07 5.56 -13.62
N ALA A 222 27.78 6.68 -14.27
CA ALA A 222 26.46 7.29 -14.19
C ALA A 222 25.36 6.31 -14.65
N THR A 223 25.62 5.57 -15.73
CA THR A 223 24.74 4.52 -16.26
C THR A 223 24.64 3.34 -15.29
N PHE A 224 25.74 2.91 -14.68
CA PHE A 224 25.76 1.84 -13.68
C PHE A 224 24.83 2.16 -12.51
N PHE A 225 24.94 3.34 -11.88
CA PHE A 225 24.04 3.74 -10.79
C PHE A 225 22.57 3.84 -11.21
N LEU A 226 22.29 4.32 -12.42
CA LEU A 226 20.91 4.37 -12.93
C LEU A 226 20.34 2.96 -13.08
N VAL A 227 21.07 2.09 -13.78
CA VAL A 227 20.61 0.75 -14.13
C VAL A 227 20.48 -0.15 -12.90
N THR A 228 21.41 -0.07 -11.94
CA THR A 228 21.31 -0.78 -10.66
C THR A 228 20.10 -0.32 -9.84
N ASN A 229 19.81 0.98 -9.77
CA ASN A 229 18.58 1.46 -9.12
C ASN A 229 17.31 1.07 -9.87
N MET A 230 17.33 1.00 -11.21
CA MET A 230 16.22 0.43 -12.00
C MET A 230 15.98 -1.05 -11.68
N LEU A 231 17.05 -1.84 -11.51
CA LEU A 231 16.96 -3.25 -11.12
C LEU A 231 16.34 -3.40 -9.73
N ILE A 232 16.79 -2.60 -8.75
CA ILE A 232 16.26 -2.63 -7.38
C ILE A 232 14.78 -2.25 -7.37
N VAL A 233 14.42 -1.12 -7.97
CA VAL A 233 13.02 -0.64 -8.02
C VAL A 233 12.13 -1.61 -8.80
N GLY A 234 12.61 -2.14 -9.93
CA GLY A 234 11.89 -3.13 -10.71
C GLY A 234 11.68 -4.44 -9.93
N GLY A 235 12.69 -4.87 -9.17
CA GLY A 235 12.60 -6.03 -8.28
C GLY A 235 11.59 -5.83 -7.15
N MET A 236 11.58 -4.65 -6.51
CA MET A 236 10.58 -4.28 -5.50
C MET A 236 9.17 -4.29 -6.08
N ALA A 237 8.97 -3.67 -7.25
CA ALA A 237 7.66 -3.63 -7.92
C ALA A 237 7.17 -5.03 -8.34
N ALA A 238 8.05 -5.90 -8.82
CA ALA A 238 7.70 -7.30 -9.12
C ALA A 238 7.27 -8.06 -7.86
N PHE A 239 7.92 -7.82 -6.72
CA PHE A 239 7.54 -8.41 -5.44
C PHE A 239 6.18 -7.90 -4.97
N ASP A 240 5.93 -6.59 -5.06
CA ASP A 240 4.65 -5.97 -4.70
C ASP A 240 3.49 -6.46 -5.56
N GLN A 241 3.73 -6.74 -6.85
CA GLN A 241 2.73 -7.38 -7.71
C GLN A 241 2.26 -8.72 -7.14
N TYR A 242 3.21 -9.56 -6.70
CA TYR A 242 2.90 -10.89 -6.15
C TYR A 242 2.15 -10.78 -4.82
N LEU A 243 2.59 -9.86 -3.94
CA LEU A 243 1.88 -9.54 -2.71
C LEU A 243 0.46 -9.02 -2.97
N ALA A 244 0.29 -8.14 -3.96
CA ALA A 244 -1.00 -7.59 -4.32
C ALA A 244 -1.97 -8.70 -4.73
N VAL A 245 -1.53 -9.68 -5.54
CA VAL A 245 -2.35 -10.84 -5.91
C VAL A 245 -2.76 -11.65 -4.68
N ILE A 246 -1.83 -11.89 -3.75
CA ILE A 246 -2.10 -12.64 -2.51
C ILE A 246 -3.16 -11.92 -1.66
N TYR A 247 -3.05 -10.61 -1.52
CA TYR A 247 -3.96 -9.84 -0.67
C TYR A 247 -5.32 -9.57 -1.32
N ALA A 248 -5.35 -9.32 -2.63
CA ALA A 248 -6.55 -8.91 -3.35
C ALA A 248 -7.59 -10.03 -3.50
N PHE A 249 -7.17 -11.30 -3.57
CA PHE A 249 -8.06 -12.41 -3.92
C PHE A 249 -8.18 -13.47 -2.81
N PRO A 250 -9.13 -13.29 -1.85
CA PRO A 250 -9.42 -14.30 -0.83
C PRO A 250 -9.84 -15.67 -1.38
N THR A 251 -10.46 -15.73 -2.56
CA THR A 251 -10.84 -16.99 -3.22
C THR A 251 -9.64 -17.82 -3.68
N LEU A 252 -8.54 -17.16 -4.03
CA LEU A 252 -7.28 -17.80 -4.43
C LEU A 252 -6.36 -18.05 -3.23
N PHE A 253 -6.39 -17.15 -2.25
CA PHE A 253 -5.61 -17.23 -1.02
C PHE A 253 -6.53 -17.06 0.20
N PRO A 254 -7.26 -18.11 0.64
CA PRO A 254 -8.24 -17.98 1.73
C PRO A 254 -7.62 -17.56 3.05
N LYS A 255 -6.49 -18.19 3.41
CA LYS A 255 -5.74 -17.88 4.62
C LYS A 255 -4.44 -17.20 4.25
N VAL A 256 -4.27 -15.98 4.73
CA VAL A 256 -3.02 -15.23 4.63
C VAL A 256 -2.67 -14.85 6.05
N ASN A 257 -1.65 -15.50 6.60
CA ASN A 257 -1.07 -15.08 7.87
C ASN A 257 -0.56 -13.65 7.74
N ARG A 258 -0.26 -12.98 8.86
CA ARG A 258 0.24 -11.59 8.90
C ARG A 258 1.33 -11.30 7.85
N TYR A 259 2.15 -12.31 7.53
CA TYR A 259 3.14 -12.27 6.44
C TYR A 259 2.96 -13.47 5.50
N PRO A 260 2.84 -13.26 4.17
CA PRO A 260 2.80 -14.34 3.19
C PRO A 260 4.07 -15.19 3.21
N THR A 261 3.94 -16.48 2.94
CA THR A 261 5.09 -17.39 2.82
C THR A 261 5.72 -17.29 1.44
N THR A 262 6.98 -17.73 1.32
CA THR A 262 7.67 -17.83 0.02
C THR A 262 6.91 -18.71 -0.98
N HIS A 263 6.28 -19.78 -0.49
CA HIS A 263 5.42 -20.63 -1.33
C HIS A 263 4.25 -19.85 -1.93
N MET A 264 3.60 -18.97 -1.15
CA MET A 264 2.50 -18.15 -1.66
C MET A 264 2.97 -17.14 -2.70
N LEU A 265 4.16 -16.57 -2.54
CA LEU A 265 4.76 -15.68 -3.56
C LEU A 265 4.97 -16.44 -4.88
N LEU A 266 5.58 -17.63 -4.83
CA LEU A 266 5.75 -18.48 -6.01
C LEU A 266 4.42 -18.90 -6.63
N GLN A 267 3.45 -19.30 -5.81
CA GLN A 267 2.11 -19.65 -6.26
C GLN A 267 1.41 -18.47 -6.94
N SER A 268 1.49 -17.27 -6.36
CA SER A 268 0.86 -16.07 -6.93
C SER A 268 1.39 -15.73 -8.31
N ARG A 269 2.67 -16.01 -8.56
CA ARG A 269 3.30 -15.85 -9.87
C ARG A 269 2.75 -16.84 -10.90
N LEU A 270 2.44 -18.08 -10.50
CA LEU A 270 1.96 -19.13 -11.40
C LEU A 270 0.46 -19.03 -11.71
N ILE A 271 -0.28 -18.22 -10.96
CA ILE A 271 -1.71 -18.02 -11.21
C ILE A 271 -1.91 -17.28 -12.54
N ASN A 272 -2.70 -17.88 -13.42
CA ASN A 272 -3.16 -17.24 -14.65
C ASN A 272 -4.06 -16.05 -14.30
N THR A 273 -3.81 -14.90 -14.93
CA THR A 273 -4.60 -13.68 -14.73
C THR A 273 -6.05 -13.83 -15.14
N SER A 274 -6.40 -14.85 -15.93
CA SER A 274 -7.79 -15.21 -16.23
C SER A 274 -8.61 -15.56 -14.99
N ARG A 275 -7.95 -15.94 -13.89
CA ARG A 275 -8.57 -16.25 -12.60
C ARG A 275 -8.73 -15.02 -11.69
N TYR A 276 -8.28 -13.85 -12.11
CA TYR A 276 -8.45 -12.62 -11.33
C TYR A 276 -9.90 -12.18 -11.39
N ASP A 277 -10.49 -12.00 -10.22
CA ASP A 277 -11.84 -11.46 -10.06
C ASP A 277 -11.81 -9.94 -10.28
N LEU A 278 -12.17 -9.49 -11.49
CA LEU A 278 -12.13 -8.08 -11.84
C LEU A 278 -13.27 -7.27 -11.24
N GLU A 279 -14.41 -7.90 -10.97
CA GLU A 279 -15.51 -7.24 -10.28
C GLU A 279 -15.05 -6.82 -8.89
N ARG A 280 -14.28 -7.68 -8.20
CA ARG A 280 -13.65 -7.32 -6.94
C ARG A 280 -12.65 -6.16 -7.08
N ILE A 281 -11.79 -6.15 -8.11
CA ILE A 281 -10.85 -5.04 -8.30
C ILE A 281 -11.59 -3.72 -8.55
N GLU A 282 -12.66 -3.75 -9.32
CA GLU A 282 -13.48 -2.56 -9.58
C GLU A 282 -14.22 -2.10 -8.32
N GLY A 283 -14.80 -3.03 -7.56
CA GLY A 283 -15.39 -2.68 -6.26
C GLY A 283 -14.39 -2.14 -5.25
N LEU A 284 -13.11 -2.57 -5.29
CA LEU A 284 -12.04 -1.94 -4.52
C LEU A 284 -11.74 -0.52 -4.99
N ARG A 285 -11.78 -0.25 -6.30
CA ARG A 285 -11.60 1.09 -6.88
C ARG A 285 -12.71 2.02 -6.39
N GLU A 286 -13.97 1.60 -6.52
CA GLU A 286 -15.12 2.33 -6.01
C GLU A 286 -15.02 2.62 -4.51
N ALA A 287 -14.60 1.62 -3.72
CA ALA A 287 -14.43 1.77 -2.28
C ALA A 287 -13.35 2.81 -1.92
N VAL A 288 -12.23 2.81 -2.65
CA VAL A 288 -11.16 3.79 -2.47
C VAL A 288 -11.61 5.20 -2.88
N GLU A 289 -12.33 5.33 -3.98
CA GLU A 289 -12.87 6.62 -4.44
C GLU A 289 -13.88 7.20 -3.45
N ARG A 290 -14.82 6.39 -2.97
CA ARG A 290 -15.78 6.77 -1.92
C ARG A 290 -15.06 7.29 -0.68
N LEU A 291 -14.04 6.56 -0.20
CA LEU A 291 -13.25 6.97 0.96
C LEU A 291 -12.48 8.28 0.72
N ARG A 292 -11.86 8.43 -0.46
CA ARG A 292 -11.06 9.62 -0.80
C ARG A 292 -11.91 10.89 -0.89
N LEU A 293 -13.13 10.79 -1.44
CA LEU A 293 -14.05 11.91 -1.59
C LEU A 293 -14.67 12.34 -0.25
N LYS A 294 -15.10 11.37 0.57
CA LYS A 294 -15.90 11.63 1.77
C LYS A 294 -15.08 11.70 3.06
N SER A 295 -13.83 11.22 3.08
CA SER A 295 -13.04 11.15 4.32
C SER A 295 -11.52 11.18 4.10
N ARG A 296 -10.97 12.38 3.86
CA ARG A 296 -9.52 12.57 3.61
C ARG A 296 -8.64 12.09 4.76
N SER A 297 -9.03 12.34 6.01
CA SER A 297 -8.26 11.93 7.19
C SER A 297 -8.22 10.41 7.36
N PHE A 298 -9.36 9.73 7.15
CA PHE A 298 -9.38 8.26 7.19
C PHE A 298 -8.69 7.63 5.98
N TYR A 299 -8.79 8.23 4.80
CA TYR A 299 -8.02 7.79 3.63
C TYR A 299 -6.50 7.79 3.92
N LEU A 300 -6.00 8.87 4.53
CA LEU A 300 -4.59 8.97 4.94
C LEU A 300 -4.25 7.97 6.05
N ALA A 301 -5.05 7.90 7.12
CA ALA A 301 -4.81 6.96 8.22
C ALA A 301 -4.80 5.50 7.74
N ASN A 302 -5.70 5.15 6.83
CA ASN A 302 -5.78 3.81 6.27
C ASN A 302 -4.53 3.44 5.44
N SER A 303 -3.85 4.42 4.84
CA SER A 303 -2.60 4.16 4.11
C SER A 303 -1.47 3.60 5.01
N LEU A 304 -1.55 3.82 6.33
CA LEU A 304 -0.58 3.30 7.30
C LEU A 304 -0.71 1.79 7.52
N PHE A 305 -1.87 1.19 7.25
CA PHE A 305 -2.03 -0.27 7.29
C PHE A 305 -1.43 -0.93 6.04
N SER A 306 -1.28 -2.26 6.05
CA SER A 306 -0.73 -3.03 4.93
C SER A 306 -1.47 -4.35 4.75
N GLY A 307 -1.32 -4.94 3.56
CA GLY A 307 -1.87 -6.26 3.26
C GLY A 307 -3.40 -6.32 3.29
N ARG A 308 -3.93 -7.49 3.68
CA ARG A 308 -5.38 -7.75 3.67
C ARG A 308 -6.15 -6.90 4.68
N LEU A 309 -5.54 -6.58 5.83
CA LEU A 309 -6.13 -5.66 6.80
C LEU A 309 -6.45 -4.30 6.19
N ARG A 310 -5.53 -3.72 5.40
CA ARG A 310 -5.78 -2.43 4.73
C ARG A 310 -6.96 -2.51 3.78
N ILE A 311 -7.09 -3.61 3.04
CA ILE A 311 -8.19 -3.83 2.10
C ILE A 311 -9.52 -3.94 2.86
N ASP A 312 -9.58 -4.77 3.89
CA ASP A 312 -10.82 -5.00 4.62
C ASP A 312 -11.27 -3.76 5.42
N LEU A 313 -10.33 -2.94 5.91
CA LEU A 313 -10.65 -1.63 6.48
C LEU A 313 -11.27 -0.70 5.43
N ILE A 314 -10.70 -0.61 4.21
CA ILE A 314 -11.29 0.20 3.12
C ILE A 314 -12.72 -0.26 2.82
N LEU A 315 -12.93 -1.57 2.75
CA LEU A 315 -14.24 -2.16 2.46
C LEU A 315 -15.25 -1.86 3.58
N LEU A 316 -14.83 -1.99 4.84
CA LEU A 316 -15.64 -1.61 6.00
C LEU A 316 -16.05 -0.13 5.94
N TYR A 317 -15.10 0.80 5.78
CA TYR A 317 -15.41 2.23 5.70
C TYR A 317 -16.27 2.58 4.49
N SER A 318 -16.05 1.89 3.36
CA SER A 318 -16.86 2.04 2.16
C SER A 318 -18.32 1.63 2.39
N PHE A 319 -18.56 0.52 3.10
CA PHE A 319 -19.89 0.12 3.53
C PHE A 319 -20.50 1.13 4.50
N CYS A 320 -19.76 1.53 5.55
CA CYS A 320 -20.23 2.52 6.52
C CYS A 320 -20.70 3.80 5.80
N ARG A 321 -19.91 4.32 4.86
CA ARG A 321 -20.29 5.52 4.10
C ARG A 321 -21.44 5.31 3.13
N LEU A 322 -21.53 4.15 2.48
CA LEU A 322 -22.69 3.84 1.66
C LEU A 322 -23.98 3.79 2.50
N ALA A 323 -23.96 3.12 3.64
CA ALA A 323 -25.13 2.95 4.50
C ALA A 323 -25.59 4.29 5.11
N ASP A 324 -24.62 5.12 5.53
CA ASP A 324 -24.83 6.49 5.99
C ASP A 324 -25.48 7.35 4.89
N ASP A 325 -24.88 7.40 3.70
CA ASP A 325 -25.39 8.16 2.55
C ASP A 325 -26.83 7.72 2.16
N LEU A 326 -27.15 6.42 2.18
CA LEU A 326 -28.51 5.92 1.89
C LEU A 326 -29.56 6.44 2.88
N VAL A 327 -29.18 6.63 4.14
CA VAL A 327 -30.08 7.11 5.20
C VAL A 327 -30.14 8.64 5.21
N ASP A 328 -29.01 9.31 5.04
CA ASP A 328 -28.91 10.78 5.05
C ASP A 328 -29.55 11.43 3.82
N ASP A 329 -29.44 10.82 2.64
CA ASP A 329 -30.03 11.32 1.39
C ASP A 329 -31.54 11.00 1.27
N ALA A 330 -32.11 10.28 2.26
CA ALA A 330 -33.53 9.95 2.28
C ALA A 330 -34.40 11.21 2.40
N LYS A 331 -35.50 11.27 1.64
CA LYS A 331 -36.39 12.46 1.59
C LYS A 331 -37.47 12.44 2.66
N SER A 332 -37.67 11.32 3.33
CA SER A 332 -38.72 11.15 4.33
C SER A 332 -38.35 10.11 5.38
N ARG A 333 -38.95 10.22 6.57
CA ARG A 333 -38.81 9.20 7.63
C ARG A 333 -39.22 7.81 7.17
N ARG A 334 -40.23 7.69 6.29
CA ARG A 334 -40.64 6.41 5.72
C ARG A 334 -39.53 5.79 4.86
N GLU A 335 -38.81 6.62 4.11
CA GLU A 335 -37.69 6.17 3.28
C GLU A 335 -36.49 5.74 4.13
N VAL A 336 -36.17 6.48 5.20
CA VAL A 336 -35.18 6.05 6.21
C VAL A 336 -35.50 4.67 6.74
N LEU A 337 -36.73 4.46 7.24
CA LEU A 337 -37.16 3.17 7.78
C LEU A 337 -37.10 2.05 6.72
N SER A 338 -37.34 2.38 5.45
CA SER A 338 -37.19 1.43 4.36
C SER A 338 -35.72 1.05 4.13
N TRP A 339 -34.80 2.00 4.13
CA TRP A 339 -33.37 1.73 3.95
C TRP A 339 -32.78 0.98 5.14
N THR A 340 -33.11 1.35 6.37
CA THR A 340 -32.64 0.62 7.56
C THR A 340 -33.21 -0.80 7.61
N ALA A 341 -34.48 -1.00 7.23
CA ALA A 341 -35.06 -2.34 7.11
C ALA A 341 -34.35 -3.19 6.04
N LYS A 342 -34.02 -2.60 4.89
CA LYS A 342 -33.28 -3.31 3.82
C LYS A 342 -31.86 -3.68 4.26
N LEU A 343 -31.14 -2.77 4.91
CA LEU A 343 -29.81 -3.03 5.46
C LEU A 343 -29.85 -4.11 6.54
N ASN A 344 -30.84 -4.06 7.44
CA ASN A 344 -31.03 -5.10 8.46
C ASN A 344 -31.34 -6.46 7.84
N HIS A 345 -32.18 -6.52 6.80
CA HIS A 345 -32.46 -7.78 6.11
C HIS A 345 -31.23 -8.32 5.38
N PHE A 346 -30.42 -7.45 4.77
CA PHE A 346 -29.13 -7.83 4.21
C PHE A 346 -28.23 -8.48 5.28
N LEU A 347 -28.14 -7.90 6.49
CA LEU A 347 -27.38 -8.51 7.58
C LEU A 347 -28.01 -9.83 8.07
N ASP A 348 -29.34 -9.93 8.11
CA ASP A 348 -30.06 -11.15 8.49
C ASP A 348 -29.74 -12.31 7.53
N LEU A 349 -29.67 -12.05 6.22
CA LEU A 349 -29.24 -13.04 5.22
C LEU A 349 -27.81 -13.55 5.47
N HIS A 350 -26.93 -12.73 6.03
CA HIS A 350 -25.58 -13.14 6.40
C HIS A 350 -25.51 -13.92 7.71
N TYR A 351 -26.21 -13.45 8.76
CA TYR A 351 -26.00 -13.89 10.14
C TYR A 351 -27.12 -14.75 10.75
N LYS A 352 -28.39 -14.53 10.38
CA LYS A 352 -29.54 -15.23 10.98
C LYS A 352 -30.06 -16.36 10.08
N ASP A 353 -30.15 -16.11 8.78
CA ASP A 353 -30.61 -17.10 7.79
C ASP A 353 -29.50 -18.07 7.36
N ALA A 354 -28.47 -18.20 8.20
CA ALA A 354 -27.40 -19.16 8.04
C ALA A 354 -27.88 -20.53 8.51
N ASP A 355 -28.65 -21.22 7.68
CA ASP A 355 -28.79 -22.66 7.84
C ASP A 355 -27.40 -23.28 7.64
N ALA A 356 -26.86 -23.93 8.67
CA ALA A 356 -25.52 -24.54 8.64
C ALA A 356 -25.37 -25.61 7.54
N THR A 357 -26.48 -26.04 6.96
CA THR A 357 -26.55 -27.03 5.87
C THR A 357 -26.71 -26.42 4.48
N GLU A 358 -26.91 -25.10 4.35
CA GLU A 358 -27.08 -24.44 3.06
C GLU A 358 -25.76 -24.36 2.27
N ASP A 359 -25.82 -24.69 0.98
CA ASP A 359 -24.70 -24.55 0.05
C ASP A 359 -24.22 -23.08 0.01
N PRO A 360 -22.93 -22.78 0.32
CA PRO A 360 -22.38 -21.43 0.28
C PRO A 360 -22.63 -20.70 -1.04
N LYS A 361 -22.66 -21.43 -2.16
CA LYS A 361 -22.93 -20.84 -3.47
C LYS A 361 -24.38 -20.36 -3.60
N LYS A 362 -25.34 -21.16 -3.15
CA LYS A 362 -26.76 -20.78 -3.14
C LYS A 362 -27.02 -19.60 -2.21
N LYS A 363 -26.37 -19.58 -1.05
CA LYS A 363 -26.43 -18.45 -0.13
C LYS A 363 -25.92 -17.16 -0.80
N ALA A 364 -24.78 -17.23 -1.50
CA ALA A 364 -24.23 -16.10 -2.23
C ALA A 364 -25.15 -15.61 -3.37
N GLU A 365 -25.74 -16.54 -4.15
CA GLU A 365 -26.70 -16.22 -5.21
C GLU A 365 -27.97 -15.53 -4.66
N ARG A 366 -28.49 -16.01 -3.52
CA ARG A 366 -29.63 -15.40 -2.83
C ARG A 366 -29.33 -13.97 -2.37
N ILE A 367 -28.15 -13.75 -1.79
CA ILE A 367 -27.72 -12.42 -1.32
C ILE A 367 -27.54 -11.47 -2.52
N ASP A 368 -26.90 -11.93 -3.60
CA ASP A 368 -26.75 -11.14 -4.83
C ASP A 368 -28.11 -10.74 -5.43
N ALA A 369 -29.05 -11.69 -5.51
CA ALA A 369 -30.40 -11.41 -5.99
C ALA A 369 -31.13 -10.38 -5.12
N TYR A 370 -30.99 -10.47 -3.79
CA TYR A 370 -31.55 -9.47 -2.87
C TYR A 370 -30.92 -8.10 -3.07
N ILE A 371 -29.58 -8.02 -3.15
CA ILE A 371 -28.86 -6.76 -3.34
C ILE A 371 -29.31 -6.06 -4.63
N LYS A 372 -29.38 -6.80 -5.74
CA LYS A 372 -29.81 -6.28 -7.05
C LYS A 372 -31.27 -5.83 -7.09
N THR A 373 -32.11 -6.39 -6.23
CA THR A 373 -33.54 -6.06 -6.17
C THR A 373 -33.83 -4.90 -5.21
N ALA A 374 -33.15 -4.87 -4.06
CA ALA A 374 -33.47 -3.95 -2.96
C ALA A 374 -32.69 -2.63 -3.01
N PHE A 375 -31.51 -2.62 -3.62
CA PHE A 375 -30.57 -1.48 -3.59
C PHE A 375 -30.28 -0.93 -4.99
N PRO A 376 -29.83 0.33 -5.10
CA PRO A 376 -29.37 0.88 -6.38
C PRO A 376 -28.01 0.30 -6.79
N PRO A 377 -27.64 0.33 -8.10
CA PRO A 377 -26.38 -0.22 -8.59
C PRO A 377 -25.12 0.30 -7.90
N CYS A 378 -25.10 1.56 -7.48
CA CYS A 378 -23.96 2.16 -6.76
C CYS A 378 -23.67 1.53 -5.39
N ALA A 379 -24.63 0.76 -4.83
CA ALA A 379 -24.52 0.07 -3.55
C ALA A 379 -23.91 -1.33 -3.66
N TYR A 380 -23.99 -1.96 -4.84
CA TYR A 380 -23.74 -3.40 -5.00
C TYR A 380 -22.37 -3.82 -4.50
N GLN A 381 -21.31 -3.14 -4.93
CA GLN A 381 -19.95 -3.52 -4.58
C GLN A 381 -19.64 -3.33 -3.10
N ALA A 382 -20.13 -2.27 -2.45
CA ALA A 382 -19.89 -2.06 -1.02
C ALA A 382 -20.60 -3.11 -0.16
N LEU A 383 -21.77 -3.59 -0.60
CA LEU A 383 -22.51 -4.67 0.07
C LEU A 383 -21.85 -6.03 -0.18
N HIS A 384 -21.52 -6.38 -1.43
CA HIS A 384 -20.88 -7.65 -1.78
C HIS A 384 -19.50 -7.83 -1.15
N LEU A 385 -18.73 -6.75 -1.02
CA LEU A 385 -17.34 -6.82 -0.55
C LEU A 385 -17.19 -6.63 0.96
N LEU A 386 -18.27 -6.34 1.71
CA LEU A 386 -18.21 -6.26 3.17
C LEU A 386 -17.74 -7.60 3.76
N PRO A 387 -16.65 -7.66 4.55
CA PRO A 387 -16.12 -8.91 5.10
C PRO A 387 -16.96 -9.43 6.29
N THR A 388 -18.23 -9.74 6.06
CA THR A 388 -19.19 -10.22 7.10
C THR A 388 -18.76 -11.52 7.78
N HIS A 389 -17.95 -12.35 7.11
CA HIS A 389 -17.37 -13.56 7.69
C HIS A 389 -16.32 -13.29 8.79
N ILE A 390 -15.79 -12.06 8.89
CA ILE A 390 -14.85 -11.62 9.93
C ILE A 390 -15.56 -10.72 10.94
N LEU A 391 -16.43 -9.83 10.45
CA LEU A 391 -17.05 -8.79 11.27
C LEU A 391 -18.13 -9.35 12.21
N PRO A 392 -18.15 -8.92 13.48
CA PRO A 392 -19.20 -9.31 14.41
C PRO A 392 -20.55 -8.68 14.00
N PRO A 393 -21.67 -9.41 14.17
CA PRO A 393 -22.98 -8.93 13.75
C PRO A 393 -23.45 -7.72 14.56
N LYS A 394 -23.37 -7.78 15.89
CA LYS A 394 -23.98 -6.78 16.77
C LYS A 394 -23.55 -5.35 16.44
N PRO A 395 -22.26 -5.02 16.29
CA PRO A 395 -21.85 -3.66 15.95
C PRO A 395 -22.37 -3.19 14.57
N LEU A 396 -22.58 -4.08 13.59
CA LEU A 396 -23.18 -3.70 12.30
C LEU A 396 -24.66 -3.32 12.44
N TYR A 397 -25.43 -4.10 13.21
CA TYR A 397 -26.83 -3.75 13.50
C TYR A 397 -26.95 -2.46 14.31
N ASP A 398 -26.10 -2.31 15.32
CA ASP A 398 -26.09 -1.11 16.17
C ASP A 398 -25.64 0.14 15.40
N LEU A 399 -24.76 0.01 14.41
CA LEU A 399 -24.42 1.09 13.48
C LEU A 399 -25.64 1.56 12.66
N ILE A 400 -26.46 0.63 12.15
CA ILE A 400 -27.70 0.98 11.42
C ILE A 400 -28.68 1.75 12.32
N LYS A 401 -28.78 1.39 13.61
CA LYS A 401 -29.56 2.17 14.59
C LYS A 401 -29.01 3.57 14.78
N GLY A 402 -27.68 3.72 14.73
CA GLY A 402 -27.00 5.01 14.76
C GLY A 402 -27.45 5.92 13.61
N PHE A 403 -27.47 5.40 12.38
CA PHE A 403 -27.97 6.15 11.21
C PHE A 403 -29.45 6.51 11.36
N GLU A 404 -30.28 5.58 11.85
CA GLU A 404 -31.70 5.87 12.11
C GLU A 404 -31.87 7.00 13.13
N MET A 405 -31.13 6.94 14.24
CA MET A 405 -31.13 7.97 15.28
C MET A 405 -30.66 9.32 14.74
N ASP A 406 -29.60 9.34 13.94
CA ASP A 406 -29.04 10.58 13.35
C ASP A 406 -30.01 11.21 12.34
N SER A 407 -30.74 10.41 11.56
CA SER A 407 -31.74 10.93 10.63
C SER A 407 -32.88 11.73 11.32
N GLN A 408 -33.11 11.49 12.61
CA GLN A 408 -34.17 12.17 13.37
C GLN A 408 -33.90 13.67 13.53
N PHE A 409 -32.65 14.12 13.43
CA PHE A 409 -32.30 15.53 13.42
C PHE A 409 -32.80 16.24 12.15
N THR A 410 -32.80 15.55 11.00
CA THR A 410 -33.23 16.12 9.71
C THR A 410 -34.75 16.31 9.63
N PHE A 411 -35.52 15.38 10.19
CA PHE A 411 -36.98 15.43 10.15
C PHE A 411 -37.62 16.11 11.38
N HIS A 412 -36.79 16.66 12.26
CA HIS A 412 -37.21 17.43 13.41
C HIS A 412 -37.98 18.69 12.98
N GLY A 413 -39.25 18.84 13.39
CA GLY A 413 -40.08 20.02 13.09
C GLY A 413 -41.01 19.94 11.87
N THR A 414 -41.18 18.77 11.23
CA THR A 414 -42.19 18.57 10.16
C THR A 414 -43.61 18.26 10.67
N SER A 415 -43.78 18.10 11.98
CA SER A 415 -45.07 18.00 12.65
C SER A 415 -45.45 19.37 13.23
N ASP A 416 -46.72 19.79 13.05
CA ASP A 416 -47.35 21.02 13.58
C ASP A 416 -47.33 21.15 15.12
N SER A 417 -46.54 20.33 15.81
CA SER A 417 -46.32 20.33 17.25
C SER A 417 -45.32 21.42 17.64
N THR A 418 -45.76 22.35 18.48
CA THR A 418 -44.99 23.45 19.05
C THR A 418 -43.88 23.03 20.03
N ASP A 419 -43.74 21.73 20.33
CA ASP A 419 -42.66 21.18 21.15
C ASP A 419 -41.51 20.64 20.29
N LEU A 420 -40.48 21.47 20.11
CA LEU A 420 -39.20 21.08 19.51
C LEU A 420 -38.44 20.12 20.46
N GLN A 421 -38.67 18.81 20.36
CA GLN A 421 -37.99 17.80 21.18
C GLN A 421 -36.83 17.13 20.43
N TYR A 422 -35.59 17.60 20.63
CA TYR A 422 -34.42 17.02 19.96
C TYR A 422 -34.21 15.54 20.35
N PRO A 423 -33.61 14.71 19.46
CA PRO A 423 -33.39 13.28 19.70
C PRO A 423 -32.56 12.94 20.94
N ILE A 424 -31.67 13.84 21.37
CA ILE A 424 -30.78 13.61 22.52
C ILE A 424 -31.34 14.32 23.75
N ALA A 425 -32.13 13.60 24.56
CA ALA A 425 -32.77 14.20 25.71
C ALA A 425 -31.80 14.37 26.88
N ASP A 426 -31.03 13.32 27.19
CA ASP A 426 -30.16 13.22 28.35
C ASP A 426 -28.77 12.62 28.03
N ASP A 427 -27.96 12.42 29.08
CA ASP A 427 -26.62 11.84 28.97
C ASP A 427 -26.64 10.42 28.43
N LYS A 428 -27.72 9.67 28.68
CA LYS A 428 -27.85 8.28 28.23
C LYS A 428 -28.11 8.22 26.74
N ASP A 429 -28.94 9.10 26.21
CA ASP A 429 -29.15 9.24 24.78
C ASP A 429 -27.85 9.65 24.07
N LEU A 430 -27.09 10.59 24.65
CA LEU A 430 -25.79 11.00 24.11
C LEU A 430 -24.80 9.82 24.07
N GLU A 431 -24.73 9.04 25.16
CA GLU A 431 -23.90 7.85 25.23
C GLU A 431 -24.32 6.80 24.20
N ASN A 432 -25.62 6.49 24.10
CA ASN A 432 -26.14 5.54 23.13
C ASN A 432 -25.85 5.98 21.68
N TYR A 433 -26.05 7.26 21.37
CA TYR A 433 -25.71 7.84 20.07
C TYR A 433 -24.22 7.63 19.76
N ALA A 434 -23.33 8.03 20.69
CA ALA A 434 -21.88 7.88 20.52
C ALA A 434 -21.42 6.42 20.39
N ILE A 435 -22.06 5.50 21.12
CA ILE A 435 -21.85 4.06 20.94
C ILE A 435 -22.21 3.66 19.51
N TYR A 436 -23.41 3.98 19.06
CA TYR A 436 -23.93 3.51 17.77
C TYR A 436 -23.18 4.07 16.56
N VAL A 437 -22.81 5.36 16.55
CA VAL A 437 -22.18 5.98 15.38
C VAL A 437 -20.66 5.86 15.35
N ALA A 438 -20.01 5.65 16.50
CA ALA A 438 -18.54 5.64 16.59
C ALA A 438 -17.97 4.49 17.41
N GLY A 439 -18.59 4.11 18.54
CA GLY A 439 -18.17 2.96 19.34
C GLY A 439 -18.17 1.66 18.54
N THR A 440 -19.26 1.39 17.83
CA THR A 440 -19.42 0.22 16.94
C THR A 440 -18.36 0.18 15.84
N VAL A 441 -18.01 1.33 15.25
CA VAL A 441 -16.96 1.43 14.22
C VAL A 441 -15.59 1.05 14.82
N GLY A 442 -15.33 1.44 16.07
CA GLY A 442 -14.17 1.01 16.83
C GLY A 442 -14.12 -0.51 17.01
N GLU A 443 -15.24 -1.13 17.40
CA GLU A 443 -15.38 -2.59 17.53
C GLU A 443 -15.17 -3.33 16.19
N LEU A 444 -15.71 -2.80 15.09
CA LEU A 444 -15.55 -3.38 13.76
C LEU A 444 -14.08 -3.29 13.28
N CYS A 445 -13.41 -2.16 13.53
CA CYS A 445 -12.00 -2.00 13.19
C CYS A 445 -11.11 -2.95 13.98
N ILE A 446 -11.32 -3.08 15.30
CA ILE A 446 -10.50 -3.95 16.13
C ILE A 446 -10.75 -5.43 15.83
N ALA A 447 -11.97 -5.81 15.44
CA ALA A 447 -12.27 -7.17 14.97
C ALA A 447 -11.41 -7.56 13.75
N LEU A 448 -11.28 -6.67 12.76
CA LEU A 448 -10.41 -6.88 11.60
C LEU A 448 -8.92 -6.94 12.01
N ILE A 449 -8.47 -6.08 12.92
CA ILE A 449 -7.09 -6.07 13.41
C ILE A 449 -6.77 -7.38 14.13
N ILE A 450 -7.65 -7.84 15.02
CA ILE A 450 -7.47 -9.10 15.76
C ILE A 450 -7.40 -10.27 14.78
N TYR A 451 -8.34 -10.35 13.84
CA TYR A 451 -8.37 -11.42 12.84
C TYR A 451 -7.09 -11.50 12.00
N HIS A 452 -6.59 -10.37 11.50
CA HIS A 452 -5.43 -10.36 10.59
C HIS A 452 -4.07 -10.36 11.30
N CYS A 453 -3.99 -9.85 12.53
CA CYS A 453 -2.71 -9.60 13.20
C CYS A 453 -2.49 -10.42 14.46
N LEU A 454 -3.55 -10.88 15.13
CA LEU A 454 -3.51 -11.48 16.46
C LEU A 454 -4.43 -12.74 16.55
N PRO A 455 -4.25 -13.74 15.67
CA PRO A 455 -5.17 -14.89 15.59
C PRO A 455 -5.16 -15.78 16.83
N ASP A 456 -4.05 -15.80 17.59
CA ASP A 456 -3.86 -16.66 18.76
C ASP A 456 -4.29 -15.98 20.08
N MET A 457 -5.03 -14.88 20.01
CA MET A 457 -5.49 -14.13 21.17
C MET A 457 -6.60 -14.86 21.93
N SER A 458 -6.55 -14.84 23.27
CA SER A 458 -7.62 -15.41 24.10
C SER A 458 -8.91 -14.59 24.04
N ASP A 459 -10.05 -15.24 24.25
CA ASP A 459 -11.37 -14.58 24.23
C ASP A 459 -11.49 -13.45 25.27
N THR A 460 -10.82 -13.57 26.42
CA THR A 460 -10.82 -12.53 27.45
C THR A 460 -10.10 -11.27 26.96
N GLN A 461 -8.90 -11.42 26.41
CA GLN A 461 -8.14 -10.29 25.83
C GLN A 461 -8.89 -9.66 24.64
N LYS A 462 -9.55 -10.49 23.82
CA LYS A 462 -10.37 -10.00 22.71
C LYS A 462 -11.50 -9.10 23.20
N ARG A 463 -12.27 -9.53 24.20
CA ARG A 463 -13.35 -8.72 24.80
C ARG A 463 -12.84 -7.43 25.43
N GLU A 464 -11.68 -7.47 26.08
CA GLU A 464 -11.04 -6.27 26.66
C GLU A 464 -10.68 -5.26 25.57
N LEU A 465 -10.08 -5.71 24.46
CA LEU A 465 -9.76 -4.85 23.33
C LEU A 465 -10.99 -4.30 22.61
N GLU A 466 -12.04 -5.10 22.43
CA GLU A 466 -13.33 -4.66 21.88
C GLU A 466 -13.94 -3.56 22.75
N THR A 467 -13.98 -3.75 24.07
CA THR A 467 -14.48 -2.75 25.03
C THR A 467 -13.64 -1.47 24.99
N ALA A 468 -12.31 -1.59 24.94
CA ALA A 468 -11.42 -0.45 24.84
C ALA A 468 -11.59 0.32 23.52
N ALA A 469 -11.79 -0.39 22.40
CA ALA A 469 -12.03 0.20 21.09
C ALA A 469 -13.37 0.94 21.04
N CYS A 470 -14.42 0.36 21.60
CA CYS A 470 -15.73 1.01 21.75
C CYS A 470 -15.60 2.33 22.53
N ARG A 471 -14.93 2.30 23.70
CA ARG A 471 -14.68 3.49 24.52
C ARG A 471 -13.88 4.56 23.78
N MET A 472 -12.89 4.15 22.97
CA MET A 472 -12.12 5.07 22.14
C MET A 472 -13.01 5.75 21.08
N GLY A 473 -13.89 4.99 20.42
CA GLY A 473 -14.86 5.52 19.46
C GLY A 473 -15.78 6.56 20.10
N ILE A 474 -16.35 6.27 21.27
CA ILE A 474 -17.18 7.20 22.04
C ILE A 474 -16.40 8.49 22.36
N ALA A 475 -15.18 8.38 22.86
CA ALA A 475 -14.36 9.53 23.21
C ALA A 475 -14.05 10.43 22.00
N LEU A 476 -13.71 9.83 20.86
CA LEU A 476 -13.51 10.57 19.61
C LEU A 476 -14.79 11.29 19.16
N GLN A 477 -15.95 10.65 19.33
CA GLN A 477 -17.23 11.27 18.98
C GLN A 477 -17.58 12.43 19.90
N TYR A 478 -17.34 12.32 21.21
CA TYR A 478 -17.52 13.44 22.13
C TYR A 478 -16.60 14.62 21.78
N VAL A 479 -15.36 14.36 21.38
CA VAL A 479 -14.46 15.42 20.90
C VAL A 479 -15.00 16.09 19.64
N ASN A 480 -15.52 15.32 18.68
CA ASN A 480 -16.15 15.89 17.48
C ASN A 480 -17.37 16.75 17.83
N ILE A 481 -18.30 16.22 18.63
CA ILE A 481 -19.50 16.96 19.08
C ILE A 481 -19.10 18.24 19.80
N ALA A 482 -18.13 18.20 20.72
CA ALA A 482 -17.68 19.36 21.46
C ALA A 482 -16.98 20.42 20.59
N ARG A 483 -16.23 19.98 19.57
CA ARG A 483 -15.57 20.87 18.61
C ARG A 483 -16.58 21.54 17.67
N ASP A 484 -17.59 20.80 17.23
CA ASP A 484 -18.44 21.18 16.10
C ASP A 484 -19.82 21.76 16.50
N ILE A 485 -20.08 21.96 17.81
CA ILE A 485 -21.34 22.48 18.38
C ILE A 485 -21.97 23.60 17.55
N VAL A 486 -21.19 24.65 17.21
CA VAL A 486 -21.70 25.82 16.49
C VAL A 486 -21.98 25.51 15.02
N VAL A 487 -21.18 24.63 14.41
CA VAL A 487 -21.33 24.24 13.00
C VAL A 487 -22.57 23.37 12.84
N ASP A 488 -22.75 22.40 13.73
CA ASP A 488 -23.90 21.48 13.72
C ASP A 488 -25.21 22.22 14.00
N ALA A 489 -25.22 23.14 14.97
CA ALA A 489 -26.41 23.94 15.29
C ALA A 489 -26.88 24.80 14.11
N ARG A 490 -25.96 25.30 13.26
CA ARG A 490 -26.31 26.10 12.07
C ARG A 490 -27.05 25.31 11.00
N ILE A 491 -26.85 23.98 10.97
CA ILE A 491 -27.56 23.07 10.07
C ILE A 491 -28.72 22.34 10.77
N GLY A 492 -29.12 22.82 11.95
CA GLY A 492 -30.27 22.30 12.70
C GLY A 492 -29.99 21.04 13.53
N ARG A 493 -28.74 20.57 13.61
CA ARG A 493 -28.36 19.38 14.38
C ARG A 493 -27.90 19.79 15.79
N VAL A 494 -28.47 19.16 16.83
CA VAL A 494 -28.13 19.46 18.23
C VAL A 494 -27.85 18.18 18.99
N TYR A 495 -26.58 17.82 19.07
CA TYR A 495 -26.13 16.60 19.75
C TYR A 495 -26.00 16.75 21.28
N LEU A 496 -26.07 17.97 21.82
CA LEU A 496 -26.01 18.20 23.26
C LEU A 496 -27.34 17.81 23.92
N PRO A 497 -27.31 17.13 25.07
CA PRO A 497 -28.50 16.81 25.84
C PRO A 497 -29.39 18.02 26.11
N THR A 498 -30.68 17.93 25.77
CA THR A 498 -31.61 19.04 26.00
C THR A 498 -31.77 19.40 27.48
N THR A 499 -31.53 18.44 28.38
CA THR A 499 -31.47 18.68 29.84
C THR A 499 -30.37 19.67 30.23
N TRP A 500 -29.21 19.65 29.55
CA TRP A 500 -28.13 20.60 29.78
C TRP A 500 -28.54 22.03 29.36
N LEU A 501 -29.29 22.15 28.26
CA LEU A 501 -29.74 23.43 27.72
C LEU A 501 -30.83 24.08 28.58
N LYS A 502 -31.78 23.28 29.09
CA LYS A 502 -32.86 23.77 29.98
C LYS A 502 -32.31 24.33 31.29
N THR A 503 -31.22 23.76 31.80
CA THR A 503 -30.61 24.15 33.08
C THR A 503 -29.98 25.55 33.05
N ARG A 504 -29.58 26.06 31.87
CA ARG A 504 -28.94 27.39 31.72
C ARG A 504 -29.91 28.57 31.53
N ARG A 505 -31.22 28.36 31.39
CA ARG A 505 -32.21 29.46 31.21
C ARG A 505 -32.60 30.21 32.50
N LYS A 506 -31.95 29.91 33.63
CA LYS A 506 -32.19 30.56 34.94
C LYS A 506 -31.15 31.64 35.32
N GLY A 507 -30.46 32.24 34.35
CA GLY A 507 -29.50 33.33 34.56
C GLY A 507 -29.96 34.61 33.92
#